data_AF-A0A1H6ACB5-F1
#
_entry.id   AF-A0A1H6ACB5-F1
#
_cell.length_a   1.000
_cell.length_b   1.000
_cell.length_c   1.000
_cell.angle_alpha   90.00
_cell.angle_beta   90.00
_cell.angle_gamma   90.00
#
_symmetry.space_group_name_H-M   'P 1'
#
loop_
_entity.id
_entity.type
_entity.pdbx_description
1 polymer ?
#
loop_
_entity_poly.entity_id
_entity_poly.type
_entity_poly.pdbx_seq_one_letter_code
_entity_poly.pdbx_strand_id
1 'polypeptide(L)'
;MSVKIVQGNLMEATEDIIGHQVNCTGVMGAGLAKLIKRDYPEAFKQYKLACSNKGELLGRCQIVSTKNRKCIANLFGQYGYGVQKRHTDYIALRGALNELKSLAMKSEQSIALPYNIGCGLAGGDWDIVEQIIEEVFIDYDVALYKFE
;
A
#
# COMPACT_ATOMS: atom_id res chain seq x y z
N MET A 1 -9.91 -17.82 5.07
CA MET A 1 -8.79 -17.12 4.40
C MET A 1 -8.15 -16.25 5.45
N SER A 2 -6.82 -16.12 5.40
CA SER A 2 -6.04 -15.66 6.56
C SER A 2 -4.99 -14.64 6.15
N VAL A 3 -4.83 -13.62 6.98
CA VAL A 3 -3.63 -12.79 7.01
C VAL A 3 -2.43 -13.68 7.34
N LYS A 4 -1.46 -13.77 6.42
CA LYS A 4 -0.25 -14.58 6.62
C LYS A 4 0.93 -13.65 6.88
N ILE A 5 1.62 -13.83 8.01
CA ILE A 5 2.89 -13.13 8.24
C ILE A 5 4.03 -13.92 7.58
N VAL A 6 4.83 -13.23 6.78
CA VAL A 6 6.00 -13.78 6.09
C VAL A 6 7.24 -13.01 6.58
N GLN A 7 8.25 -13.74 7.07
CA GLN A 7 9.54 -13.11 7.38
C GLN A 7 10.31 -12.90 6.08
N GLY A 8 10.71 -11.66 5.81
CA GLY A 8 11.51 -11.35 4.64
C GLY A 8 11.28 -9.96 4.06
N ASN A 9 11.99 -9.70 2.96
CA ASN A 9 11.93 -8.45 2.24
C ASN A 9 10.70 -8.39 1.34
N LEU A 10 9.81 -7.42 1.55
CA LEU A 10 8.65 -7.20 0.69
C LEU A 10 9.04 -7.01 -0.79
N MET A 11 10.21 -6.45 -1.07
CA MET A 11 10.68 -6.25 -2.46
C MET A 11 11.00 -7.58 -3.18
N GLU A 12 11.10 -8.67 -2.44
CA GLU A 12 11.32 -10.04 -2.93
C GLU A 12 10.03 -10.87 -2.93
N ALA A 13 8.89 -10.24 -2.62
CA ALA A 13 7.60 -10.91 -2.53
C ALA A 13 7.25 -11.65 -3.82
N THR A 14 6.75 -12.88 -3.67
CA THR A 14 6.34 -13.73 -4.81
C THR A 14 4.96 -13.36 -5.35
N GLU A 15 4.15 -12.67 -4.56
CA GLU A 15 2.78 -12.27 -4.86
C GLU A 15 2.69 -11.27 -6.02
N ASP A 16 1.57 -11.30 -6.74
CA ASP A 16 1.38 -10.54 -7.97
C ASP A 16 1.34 -9.02 -7.75
N ILE A 17 0.72 -8.60 -6.64
CA ILE A 17 0.54 -7.20 -6.27
C ILE A 17 1.34 -6.88 -5.00
N ILE A 18 2.22 -5.88 -5.07
CA ILE A 18 2.88 -5.28 -3.91
C ILE A 18 2.19 -3.96 -3.58
N GLY A 19 1.55 -3.88 -2.42
CA GLY A 19 0.88 -2.66 -1.94
C GLY A 19 1.70 -1.89 -0.92
N HIS A 20 1.60 -0.56 -0.95
CA HIS A 20 2.16 0.31 0.08
C HIS A 20 1.32 1.56 0.28
N GLN A 21 1.35 2.13 1.48
CA GLN A 21 0.68 3.38 1.76
C GLN A 21 1.45 4.57 1.14
N VAL A 22 0.72 5.44 0.45
CA VAL A 22 1.23 6.67 -0.16
C VAL A 22 0.45 7.90 0.30
N ASN A 23 1.08 9.08 0.17
CA ASN A 23 0.41 10.36 0.34
C ASN A 23 -0.26 10.86 -0.93
N CYS A 24 -1.19 11.80 -0.80
CA CYS A 24 -1.85 12.47 -1.93
C CYS A 24 -1.03 13.62 -2.54
N THR A 25 0.21 13.86 -2.07
CA THR A 25 1.04 15.01 -2.51
C THR A 25 2.15 14.65 -3.50
N GLY A 26 2.22 13.41 -3.98
CA GLY A 26 3.19 13.01 -5.01
C GLY A 26 4.61 12.78 -4.50
N VAL A 27 4.80 12.54 -3.20
CA VAL A 27 6.12 12.40 -2.57
C VAL A 27 6.41 10.96 -2.16
N MET A 28 7.50 10.38 -2.68
CA MET A 28 8.08 9.10 -2.27
C MET A 28 9.58 9.29 -1.95
N GLY A 29 9.88 9.80 -0.75
CA GLY A 29 11.22 10.26 -0.38
C GLY A 29 11.95 9.42 0.66
N ALA A 30 11.25 8.57 1.41
CA ALA A 30 11.79 7.84 2.55
C ALA A 30 11.14 6.46 2.70
N GLY A 31 11.77 5.60 3.51
CA GLY A 31 11.29 4.25 3.81
C GLY A 31 11.04 3.39 2.57
N LEU A 32 10.04 2.52 2.66
CA LEU A 32 9.64 1.62 1.58
C LEU A 32 9.28 2.37 0.28
N ALA A 33 8.61 3.53 0.39
CA ALA A 33 8.23 4.32 -0.79
C ALA A 33 9.45 4.75 -1.62
N LYS A 34 10.59 5.03 -0.98
CA LYS A 34 11.85 5.34 -1.70
C LYS A 34 12.38 4.13 -2.45
N LEU A 35 12.29 2.93 -1.88
CA LEU A 35 12.70 1.68 -2.52
C LEU A 35 11.79 1.35 -3.71
N ILE A 36 10.47 1.43 -3.52
CA ILE A 36 9.49 1.23 -4.60
C ILE A 36 9.72 2.22 -5.73
N LYS A 37 9.98 3.51 -5.44
CA LYS A 37 10.31 4.50 -6.48
C LYS A 37 11.57 4.15 -7.26
N ARG A 38 12.59 3.58 -6.61
CA ARG A 38 13.86 3.17 -7.25
C ARG A 38 13.64 1.96 -8.15
N ASP A 39 12.94 0.95 -7.64
CA ASP A 39 12.83 -0.36 -8.29
C ASP A 39 11.66 -0.42 -9.30
N TYR A 40 10.64 0.41 -9.11
CA TYR A 40 9.44 0.53 -9.97
C TYR A 40 9.18 1.99 -10.36
N PRO A 41 10.07 2.62 -11.15
CA PRO A 41 9.94 4.04 -11.52
C PRO A 41 8.65 4.35 -12.30
N GLU A 42 8.07 3.39 -13.02
CA GLU A 42 6.77 3.52 -13.68
C GLU A 42 5.62 3.74 -12.69
N ALA A 43 5.63 3.04 -11.55
CA ALA A 43 4.64 3.20 -10.49
C ALA A 43 4.71 4.61 -9.90
N PHE A 44 5.92 5.12 -9.66
CA PHE A 44 6.12 6.49 -9.22
C PHE A 44 5.65 7.53 -10.24
N LYS A 45 5.92 7.31 -11.54
CA LYS A 45 5.48 8.23 -12.60
C LYS A 45 3.96 8.35 -12.64
N GLN A 46 3.25 7.22 -12.60
CA GLN A 46 1.79 7.19 -12.62
C GLN A 46 1.17 7.75 -11.33
N TYR A 47 1.77 7.45 -10.19
CA TYR A 47 1.42 8.04 -8.91
C TYR A 47 1.53 9.57 -8.92
N LYS A 48 2.65 10.10 -9.41
CA LYS A 48 2.89 11.54 -9.47
C LYS A 48 1.91 12.25 -10.41
N LEU A 49 1.56 11.60 -11.53
CA LEU A 49 0.53 12.09 -12.44
C LEU A 49 -0.84 12.13 -11.76
N ALA A 50 -1.23 11.05 -11.07
CA ALA A 50 -2.49 11.00 -10.33
C ALA A 50 -2.57 12.14 -9.29
N CYS A 51 -1.53 12.35 -8.49
CA CYS A 51 -1.47 13.42 -7.49
C CYS A 51 -1.57 14.83 -8.11
N SER A 52 -1.08 15.00 -9.33
CA SER A 52 -1.13 16.29 -10.03
C SER A 52 -2.53 16.62 -10.58
N ASN A 53 -3.38 15.61 -10.79
CA ASN A 53 -4.66 15.77 -11.51
C ASN A 53 -5.82 16.32 -10.68
N LYS A 54 -5.58 16.89 -9.48
CA LYS A 54 -6.59 17.47 -8.57
C LYS A 54 -7.78 16.55 -8.23
N GLY A 55 -7.69 15.25 -8.52
CA GLY A 55 -8.72 14.28 -8.18
C GLY A 55 -8.73 13.98 -6.68
N GLU A 56 -9.87 13.50 -6.18
CA GLU A 56 -9.99 13.00 -4.82
C GLU A 56 -9.35 11.60 -4.74
N LEU A 57 -8.11 11.56 -4.23
CA LEU A 57 -7.31 10.34 -4.14
C LEU A 57 -7.38 9.68 -2.76
N LEU A 58 -7.66 10.45 -1.71
CA LEU A 58 -7.65 9.92 -0.35
C LEU A 58 -8.69 8.79 -0.24
N GLY A 59 -8.26 7.63 0.24
CA GLY A 59 -9.11 6.45 0.33
C GLY A 59 -9.16 5.57 -0.92
N ARG A 60 -8.42 5.91 -1.97
CA ARG A 60 -8.42 5.17 -3.24
C ARG A 60 -7.20 4.26 -3.37
N CYS A 61 -7.29 3.29 -4.27
CA CYS A 61 -6.16 2.46 -4.70
C CYS A 61 -5.85 2.69 -6.18
N GLN A 62 -4.57 2.94 -6.49
CA GLN A 62 -4.09 2.92 -7.88
C GLN A 62 -3.16 1.73 -8.08
N ILE A 63 -3.56 0.79 -8.94
CA ILE A 63 -2.72 -0.32 -9.37
C ILE A 63 -1.97 0.07 -10.65
N VAL A 64 -0.66 -0.11 -10.65
CA VAL A 64 0.21 0.13 -11.80
C VAL A 64 0.93 -1.16 -12.18
N SER A 65 0.68 -1.66 -13.38
CA SER A 65 1.43 -2.79 -13.94
C SER A 65 2.83 -2.35 -14.32
N THR A 66 3.81 -3.17 -13.98
CA THR A 66 5.23 -2.89 -14.21
C THR A 66 5.79 -3.81 -15.30
N LYS A 67 6.99 -3.49 -15.79
CA LYS A 67 7.63 -4.26 -16.87
C LYS A 67 7.92 -5.72 -16.51
N ASN A 68 8.09 -6.05 -15.23
CA ASN A 68 8.39 -7.40 -14.77
C ASN A 68 7.14 -8.22 -14.38
N ARG A 69 5.96 -7.80 -14.86
CA ARG A 69 4.66 -8.43 -14.59
C ARG A 69 4.18 -8.34 -13.12
N LYS A 70 4.90 -7.64 -12.25
CA LYS A 70 4.38 -7.24 -10.93
C LYS A 70 3.44 -6.04 -11.06
N CYS A 71 2.50 -5.94 -10.14
CA CYS A 71 1.64 -4.78 -9.97
C CYS A 71 2.01 -4.03 -8.69
N ILE A 72 2.11 -2.70 -8.74
CA ILE A 72 2.31 -1.87 -7.56
C ILE A 72 0.99 -1.18 -7.22
N ALA A 73 0.49 -1.40 -6.02
CA ALA A 73 -0.70 -0.73 -5.49
C ALA A 73 -0.30 0.46 -4.61
N ASN A 74 -0.55 1.67 -5.11
CA ASN A 74 -0.43 2.90 -4.34
C ASN A 74 -1.73 3.09 -3.53
N LEU A 75 -1.65 2.84 -2.23
CA LEU A 75 -2.79 2.94 -1.30
C LEU A 75 -2.81 4.33 -0.68
N PHE A 76 -3.74 5.19 -1.11
CA PHE A 76 -3.80 6.59 -0.69
C PHE A 76 -4.42 6.73 0.72
N GLY A 77 -3.70 6.25 1.74
CA GLY A 77 -4.12 6.24 3.14
C GLY A 77 -3.67 7.46 3.95
N GLN A 78 -2.98 8.44 3.34
CA GLN A 78 -2.60 9.68 4.01
C GLN A 78 -2.70 10.85 3.04
N TYR A 79 -3.13 12.04 3.51
CA TYR A 79 -3.17 13.22 2.63
C TYR A 79 -1.77 13.81 2.45
N GLY A 80 -1.14 14.24 3.55
CA GLY A 80 0.23 14.76 3.58
C GLY A 80 1.27 13.71 4.01
N TYR A 81 2.49 14.14 4.32
CA TYR A 81 3.58 13.29 4.83
C TYR A 81 4.43 14.05 5.87
N GLY A 82 5.27 13.31 6.60
CA GLY A 82 6.11 13.84 7.68
C GLY A 82 6.03 12.95 8.91
N VAL A 83 6.80 13.27 9.95
CA VAL A 83 6.88 12.50 11.21
C VAL A 83 6.39 13.29 12.43
N GLN A 84 5.96 14.53 12.26
CA GLN A 84 5.59 15.41 13.37
C GLN A 84 4.21 15.10 13.97
N LYS A 85 3.37 14.37 13.23
CA LYS A 85 2.03 13.96 13.63
C LYS A 85 1.62 12.68 12.90
N ARG A 86 0.53 12.05 13.32
CA ARG A 86 -0.11 11.01 12.51
C ARG A 86 -0.62 11.58 11.19
N HIS A 87 -0.20 10.95 10.11
CA HIS A 87 -0.64 11.22 8.75
C HIS A 87 -1.55 10.13 8.21
N THR A 88 -1.42 8.90 8.70
CA THR A 88 -2.33 7.80 8.37
C THR A 88 -3.75 8.15 8.79
N ASP A 89 -4.63 8.16 7.81
CA ASP A 89 -6.07 8.25 7.99
C ASP A 89 -6.63 6.82 7.88
N TYR A 90 -7.14 6.30 9.00
CA TYR A 90 -7.60 4.93 9.07
C TYR A 90 -8.81 4.65 8.18
N ILE A 91 -9.69 5.64 7.99
CA ILE A 91 -10.86 5.50 7.11
C ILE A 91 -10.36 5.43 5.66
N ALA A 92 -9.43 6.30 5.29
CA ALA A 92 -8.81 6.27 3.98
C ALA A 92 -8.04 4.97 3.72
N LEU A 93 -7.22 4.52 4.67
CA LEU A 93 -6.47 3.28 4.53
C LEU A 93 -7.42 2.09 4.33
N ARG A 94 -8.49 2.00 5.12
CA ARG A 94 -9.55 0.99 4.93
C ARG A 94 -10.19 1.07 3.54
N GLY A 95 -10.51 2.27 3.06
CA GLY A 95 -11.06 2.47 1.72
C GLY A 95 -10.12 1.93 0.64
N ALA A 96 -8.84 2.29 0.71
CA ALA A 96 -7.84 1.89 -0.25
C ALA A 96 -7.60 0.37 -0.24
N LEU A 97 -7.59 -0.26 0.94
CA LEU A 97 -7.46 -1.72 1.07
C LEU A 97 -8.67 -2.46 0.50
N ASN A 98 -9.89 -1.95 0.71
CA ASN A 98 -11.11 -2.52 0.12
C ASN A 98 -11.08 -2.45 -1.42
N GLU A 99 -10.63 -1.34 -1.99
CA GLU A 99 -10.45 -1.22 -3.43
C GLU A 99 -9.38 -2.17 -3.96
N LEU A 100 -8.24 -2.27 -3.26
CA LEU A 100 -7.19 -3.24 -3.59
C LEU A 100 -7.75 -4.67 -3.62
N LYS A 101 -8.44 -5.10 -2.56
CA LYS A 101 -9.06 -6.42 -2.50
C LYS A 101 -10.01 -6.64 -3.68
N SER A 102 -10.90 -5.68 -3.92
CA SER A 102 -11.90 -5.76 -4.99
C SER A 102 -11.25 -5.89 -6.38
N LEU A 103 -10.15 -5.19 -6.62
CA LEU A 103 -9.41 -5.26 -7.88
C LEU A 103 -8.67 -6.59 -8.01
N ALA A 104 -7.99 -7.03 -6.95
CA ALA A 104 -7.25 -8.30 -6.91
C ALA A 104 -8.16 -9.52 -7.08
N MET A 105 -9.33 -9.53 -6.45
CA MET A 105 -10.33 -10.60 -6.63
C MET A 105 -10.81 -10.70 -8.08
N LYS A 106 -11.00 -9.58 -8.77
CA LYS A 106 -11.44 -9.56 -10.18
C LYS A 106 -10.38 -10.07 -11.14
N SER A 107 -9.09 -9.90 -10.80
CA SER A 107 -7.96 -10.36 -11.60
C SER A 107 -7.34 -11.66 -11.10
N GLU A 108 -7.87 -12.25 -10.03
CA GLU A 108 -7.35 -13.45 -9.37
C GLU A 108 -5.87 -13.31 -8.95
N GLN A 109 -5.47 -12.13 -8.47
CA GLN A 109 -4.08 -11.79 -8.16
C GLN A 109 -3.77 -11.81 -6.66
N SER A 110 -2.68 -12.47 -6.29
CA SER A 110 -2.19 -12.51 -4.91
C SER A 110 -1.64 -11.14 -4.43
N ILE A 111 -1.76 -10.86 -3.13
CA ILE A 111 -1.39 -9.56 -2.53
C ILE A 111 -0.32 -9.71 -1.46
N ALA A 112 0.71 -8.88 -1.53
CA ALA A 112 1.69 -8.64 -0.47
C ALA A 112 1.65 -7.18 0.01
N LEU A 113 1.66 -6.99 1.32
CA LEU A 113 1.77 -5.69 2.00
C LEU A 113 2.93 -5.72 3.01
N PRO A 114 3.54 -4.56 3.36
CA PRO A 114 4.48 -4.53 4.47
C PRO A 114 3.73 -4.71 5.80
N TYR A 115 4.31 -5.49 6.70
CA TYR A 115 3.99 -5.40 8.12
C TYR A 115 4.25 -3.97 8.61
N ASN A 116 3.44 -3.45 9.53
CA ASN A 116 3.45 -2.04 9.93
C ASN A 116 3.15 -1.03 8.80
N ILE A 117 2.38 -1.42 7.77
CA ILE A 117 1.88 -0.47 6.77
C ILE A 117 1.20 0.73 7.44
N GLY A 118 1.56 1.94 7.02
CA GLY A 118 1.01 3.19 7.59
C GLY A 118 1.43 3.50 9.03
N CYS A 119 2.18 2.65 9.72
CA CYS A 119 2.47 2.85 11.15
C CYS A 119 3.79 3.58 11.41
N GLY A 120 4.85 3.27 10.65
CA GLY A 120 6.19 3.86 10.84
C GLY A 120 6.26 5.38 10.67
N LEU A 121 6.70 5.86 9.51
CA LEU A 121 6.86 7.31 9.29
C LEU A 121 5.52 8.07 9.32
N ALA A 122 4.42 7.40 8.98
CA ALA A 122 3.10 8.03 8.92
C ALA A 122 2.36 8.03 10.28
N GLY A 123 2.93 7.40 11.32
CA GLY A 123 2.45 7.50 12.71
C GLY A 123 1.12 6.82 13.00
N GLY A 124 0.71 5.86 12.19
CA GLY A 124 -0.42 4.98 12.51
C GLY A 124 -0.11 4.04 13.68
N ASP A 125 -1.17 3.51 14.28
CA ASP A 125 -1.14 2.52 15.34
C ASP A 125 -1.33 1.13 14.73
N TRP A 126 -0.41 0.21 15.02
CA TRP A 126 -0.43 -1.12 14.41
C TRP A 126 -1.65 -1.92 14.83
N ASP A 127 -2.09 -1.85 16.08
CA ASP A 127 -3.22 -2.66 16.56
C ASP A 127 -4.51 -2.26 15.81
N ILE A 128 -4.65 -0.97 15.48
CA ILE A 128 -5.76 -0.46 14.68
C ILE A 128 -5.62 -0.88 13.21
N VAL A 129 -4.42 -0.75 12.63
CA VAL A 129 -4.20 -1.09 11.22
C VAL A 129 -4.33 -2.59 10.97
N GLU A 130 -3.84 -3.42 11.88
CA GLU A 130 -3.96 -4.88 11.83
C GLU A 130 -5.44 -5.29 11.82
N GLN A 131 -6.26 -4.75 12.72
CA GLN A 131 -7.71 -4.98 12.72
C GLN A 131 -8.37 -4.57 11.39
N ILE A 132 -7.99 -3.42 10.82
CA ILE A 132 -8.50 -3.01 9.50
C ILE A 132 -8.14 -4.04 8.43
N ILE A 133 -6.90 -4.53 8.41
CA ILE A 133 -6.44 -5.51 7.43
C ILE A 133 -7.22 -6.82 7.62
N GLU A 134 -7.31 -7.34 8.84
CA GLU A 134 -8.03 -8.58 9.14
C GLU A 134 -9.50 -8.51 8.70
N GLU A 135 -10.19 -7.40 8.99
CA GLU A 135 -11.58 -7.22 8.58
C GLU A 135 -11.73 -7.08 7.06
N VAL A 136 -10.85 -6.33 6.40
CA VAL A 136 -10.92 -6.15 4.95
C VAL A 136 -10.66 -7.47 4.22
N PHE A 137 -9.68 -8.25 4.67
CA PHE A 137 -9.19 -9.47 4.01
C PHE A 137 -9.74 -10.77 4.63
N ILE A 138 -10.86 -10.70 5.36
CA ILE A 138 -11.49 -11.88 5.98
C ILE A 138 -11.83 -13.00 4.98
N ASP A 139 -12.10 -12.62 3.73
CA ASP A 139 -12.53 -13.46 2.61
C ASP A 139 -11.54 -13.45 1.44
N TYR A 140 -10.30 -13.00 1.65
CA TYR A 140 -9.26 -12.99 0.61
C TYR A 140 -7.85 -13.01 1.20
N ASP A 141 -6.97 -13.87 0.71
CA ASP A 141 -5.63 -14.02 1.31
C ASP A 141 -4.74 -12.78 1.05
N VAL A 142 -3.99 -12.38 2.09
CA VAL A 142 -2.99 -11.32 2.03
C VAL A 142 -1.75 -11.71 2.82
N ALA A 143 -0.57 -11.51 2.23
CA ALA A 143 0.71 -11.74 2.87
C ALA A 143 1.26 -10.43 3.46
N LEU A 144 1.57 -10.41 4.75
CA LEU A 144 2.23 -9.31 5.44
C LEU A 144 3.71 -9.63 5.62
N TYR A 145 4.57 -8.89 4.91
CA TYR A 145 6.01 -9.07 4.98
C TYR A 145 6.62 -8.28 6.13
N LYS A 146 7.17 -9.01 7.09
CA LYS A 146 7.90 -8.45 8.24
C LYS A 146 9.40 -8.59 7.97
N PHE A 147 10.07 -7.45 7.89
CA PHE A 147 11.53 -7.40 7.79
C PHE A 147 12.14 -7.63 9.17
N GLU A 148 13.19 -8.45 9.25
CA GLU A 148 13.95 -8.69 10.48
C GLU A 148 14.81 -7.48 10.90
#